data_AF-A0A8J6UF90-F1
#
_entry.id   AF-A0A8J6UF90-F1
#
_cell.length_a   1.000
_cell.length_b   1.000
_cell.length_c   1.000
_cell.angle_alpha   90.00
_cell.angle_beta   90.00
_cell.angle_gamma   90.00
#
_symmetry.space_group_name_H-M   'P 1'
#
loop_
_entity.id
_entity.type
_entity.pdbx_description
1 polymer ?
#
loop_
_entity_poly.entity_id
_entity_poly.type
_entity_poly.pdbx_seq_one_letter_code
_entity_poly.pdbx_strand_id
1 'polypeptide(L)'
;MFSLCRWLHIYVSCALFSLLLFFAVTGITLNHPHWAATPVEHLQQLPLPPQLLVPVDGELPLHKLQRHIEQLTGLESPRRVDVDLALGEITYDFPVPAGYAFVTVLTDSQQIEIEYQRGRLLALLNDLHKGRHSGASWSWLIDISAGLMVLFAVTGIVILLQNAKHRNQAWLLVLLGTATPCLLYLCTVPRLL
;
A
#
# COMPACT_ATOMS: atom_id res chain seq x y z
N MET A 1 2.45 -40.36 6.61
CA MET A 1 2.56 -38.98 7.16
C MET A 1 3.80 -38.25 6.63
N PHE A 2 5.02 -38.63 7.01
CA PHE A 2 6.24 -37.88 6.61
C PHE A 2 6.47 -37.73 5.10
N SER A 3 6.17 -38.77 4.30
CA SER A 3 6.31 -38.67 2.84
C SER A 3 5.36 -37.61 2.23
N LEU A 4 4.14 -37.53 2.74
CA LEU A 4 3.15 -36.51 2.33
C LEU A 4 3.61 -35.10 2.73
N CYS A 5 4.08 -34.92 3.97
CA CYS A 5 4.59 -33.63 4.43
C CYS A 5 5.77 -33.17 3.59
N ARG A 6 6.70 -34.07 3.24
CA ARG A 6 7.83 -33.76 2.37
C ARG A 6 7.41 -33.39 0.94
N TRP A 7 6.45 -34.13 0.37
CA TRP A 7 5.87 -33.80 -0.93
C TRP A 7 5.24 -32.40 -0.91
N LEU A 8 4.33 -32.15 0.05
CA LEU A 8 3.69 -30.84 0.23
C LEU A 8 4.73 -29.73 0.40
N HIS A 9 5.71 -29.92 1.29
CA HIS A 9 6.73 -28.92 1.58
C HIS A 9 7.50 -28.50 0.34
N ILE A 10 8.00 -29.45 -0.46
CA ILE A 10 8.80 -29.17 -1.66
C ILE A 10 7.96 -28.42 -2.69
N TYR A 11 6.78 -28.94 -3.06
CA TYR A 11 6.01 -28.35 -4.15
C TYR A 11 5.38 -27.01 -3.77
N VAL A 12 4.90 -26.86 -2.53
CA VAL A 12 4.40 -25.58 -2.03
C VAL A 12 5.53 -24.55 -1.96
N SER A 13 6.73 -24.93 -1.51
CA SER A 13 7.87 -24.00 -1.50
C SER A 13 8.28 -23.52 -2.89
N CYS A 14 8.23 -24.40 -3.90
CA CYS A 14 8.55 -24.04 -5.27
C CYS A 14 7.48 -23.10 -5.86
N ALA A 15 6.20 -23.41 -5.64
CA ALA A 15 5.10 -22.58 -6.12
C ALA A 15 5.10 -21.18 -5.48
N LEU A 16 5.48 -21.08 -4.21
CA LEU A 16 5.54 -19.80 -3.49
C LEU A 16 6.87 -19.06 -3.62
N PHE A 17 7.89 -19.62 -4.28
CA PHE A 17 9.26 -19.09 -4.22
C PHE A 17 9.34 -17.59 -4.51
N SER A 18 8.76 -17.14 -5.62
CA SER A 18 8.77 -15.72 -6.01
C SER A 18 7.99 -14.85 -5.04
N LEU A 19 6.86 -15.34 -4.50
CA LEU A 19 6.07 -14.61 -3.50
C LEU A 19 6.80 -14.52 -2.16
N LEU A 20 7.42 -15.61 -1.71
CA LEU A 20 8.23 -15.63 -0.50
C LEU A 20 9.40 -14.65 -0.60
N LEU A 21 10.11 -14.66 -1.73
CA LEU A 21 11.19 -13.70 -1.99
C LEU A 21 10.66 -12.26 -2.04
N PHE A 22 9.53 -12.04 -2.71
CA PHE A 22 8.86 -10.74 -2.75
C PHE A 22 8.56 -10.23 -1.34
N PHE A 23 7.84 -10.99 -0.51
CA PHE A 23 7.49 -10.58 0.86
C PHE A 23 8.73 -10.41 1.76
N ALA A 24 9.75 -11.27 1.63
CA ALA A 24 10.98 -11.16 2.41
C ALA A 24 11.75 -9.87 2.07
N VAL A 25 11.95 -9.59 0.79
CA VAL A 25 12.67 -8.38 0.33
C VAL A 25 11.87 -7.12 0.67
N THR A 26 10.57 -7.11 0.38
CA THR A 26 9.71 -5.96 0.65
C THR A 26 9.46 -5.72 2.15
N GLY A 27 9.55 -6.76 2.99
CA GLY A 27 9.54 -6.60 4.44
C GLY A 27 10.72 -5.78 4.95
N ILE A 28 11.90 -5.94 4.33
CA ILE A 28 13.09 -5.12 4.67
C ILE A 28 12.86 -3.67 4.24
N THR A 29 12.36 -3.44 3.02
CA THR A 29 12.11 -2.07 2.51
C THR A 29 10.98 -1.37 3.26
N LEU A 30 10.02 -2.12 3.81
CA LEU A 30 8.94 -1.60 4.65
C LEU A 30 9.46 -1.07 5.99
N ASN A 31 10.50 -1.71 6.55
CA ASN A 31 11.18 -1.24 7.77
C ASN A 31 12.09 -0.01 7.54
N HIS A 32 12.42 0.30 6.28
CA HIS A 32 13.30 1.43 5.92
C HIS A 32 12.58 2.40 4.97
N PRO A 33 11.54 3.12 5.45
CA PRO A 33 10.75 4.00 4.59
C PRO A 33 11.59 5.11 3.95
N HIS A 34 12.69 5.52 4.57
CA HIS A 34 13.63 6.51 4.02
C HIS A 34 14.41 6.02 2.78
N TRP A 35 14.42 4.71 2.50
CA TRP A 35 14.97 4.17 1.24
C TRP A 35 14.04 4.41 0.06
N ALA A 36 12.73 4.53 0.33
CA ALA A 36 11.83 5.06 -0.68
C ALA A 36 12.25 6.52 -0.91
N ALA A 37 12.87 6.77 -2.07
CA ALA A 37 13.31 8.12 -2.41
C ALA A 37 12.16 9.10 -2.28
N THR A 38 12.49 10.33 -1.87
CA THR A 38 11.54 11.41 -1.66
C THR A 38 10.58 11.46 -2.84
N PRO A 39 9.26 11.36 -2.58
CA PRO A 39 8.28 11.50 -3.64
C PRO A 39 8.52 12.84 -4.35
N VAL A 40 8.37 12.85 -5.67
CA VAL A 40 8.46 14.09 -6.42
C VAL A 40 7.08 14.72 -6.39
N GLU A 41 6.98 15.86 -5.70
CA GLU A 41 5.83 16.74 -5.79
C GLU A 41 5.86 17.42 -7.16
N HIS A 42 4.76 17.32 -7.88
CA HIS A 42 4.54 18.00 -9.14
C HIS A 42 3.46 19.04 -8.92
N LEU A 43 3.81 20.30 -9.15
CA LEU A 43 2.87 21.41 -9.21
C LEU A 43 2.75 21.86 -10.67
N GLN A 44 1.53 21.85 -11.19
CA GLN A 44 1.22 22.35 -12.52
C GLN A 44 0.09 23.38 -12.43
N GLN A 45 0.35 24.57 -12.94
CA GLN A 45 -0.66 25.62 -13.08
C GLN A 45 -1.18 25.68 -14.51
N LEU A 46 -2.49 25.74 -14.66
CA LEU A 46 -3.18 25.80 -15.94
C LEU A 46 -4.21 26.94 -15.91
N PRO A 47 -4.45 27.63 -17.03
CA PRO A 47 -5.50 28.64 -17.08
C PRO A 47 -6.88 27.98 -16.94
N LEU A 48 -7.75 28.55 -16.11
CA LEU A 48 -9.15 28.14 -15.98
C LEU A 48 -9.97 28.82 -17.09
N PRO A 49 -10.68 28.06 -17.95
CA PRO A 49 -11.59 28.66 -18.90
C PRO A 49 -12.69 29.48 -18.19
N PRO A 50 -12.82 30.79 -18.46
CA PRO A 50 -13.72 31.67 -17.71
C PRO A 50 -15.20 31.30 -17.85
N GLN A 51 -15.56 30.57 -18.91
CA GLN A 51 -16.92 30.06 -19.11
C GLN A 51 -17.36 29.06 -18.03
N LEU A 52 -16.41 28.45 -17.30
CA LEU A 52 -16.67 27.49 -16.23
C LEU A 52 -17.01 28.16 -14.90
N LEU A 53 -16.72 29.47 -14.75
CA LEU A 53 -17.04 30.24 -13.55
C LEU A 53 -18.39 30.96 -13.63
N VAL A 54 -19.09 30.91 -14.78
CA VAL A 54 -20.37 31.59 -14.97
C VAL A 54 -21.42 30.96 -14.03
N PRO A 55 -21.93 31.71 -13.03
CA PRO A 55 -22.90 31.18 -12.09
C PRO A 55 -24.19 30.78 -12.80
N VAL A 56 -24.80 29.69 -12.35
CA VAL A 56 -26.15 29.28 -12.77
C VAL A 56 -27.03 29.39 -11.54
N ASP A 57 -28.12 30.15 -11.62
CA ASP A 57 -29.03 30.41 -10.50
C ASP A 57 -28.35 31.04 -9.25
N GLY A 58 -27.25 31.77 -9.46
CA GLY A 58 -26.49 32.43 -8.38
C GLY A 58 -25.44 31.54 -7.71
N GLU A 59 -25.32 30.28 -8.13
CA GLU A 59 -24.34 29.33 -7.58
C GLU A 59 -23.26 28.97 -8.62
N LEU A 60 -22.05 28.67 -8.11
CA LEU A 60 -20.96 28.18 -8.96
C LEU A 60 -21.33 26.81 -9.55
N PRO A 61 -21.10 26.57 -10.85
CA PRO A 61 -21.50 25.32 -11.50
C PRO A 61 -20.51 24.19 -11.19
N LEU A 62 -20.47 23.74 -9.94
CA LEU A 62 -19.53 22.74 -9.42
C LEU A 62 -19.49 21.46 -10.28
N HIS A 63 -20.64 21.02 -10.78
CA HIS A 63 -20.72 19.83 -11.62
C HIS A 63 -20.03 20.00 -12.99
N LYS A 64 -20.00 21.22 -13.56
CA LYS A 64 -19.27 21.51 -14.80
C LYS A 64 -17.77 21.59 -14.54
N LEU A 65 -17.39 22.22 -13.43
CA LEU A 65 -16.00 22.29 -12.97
C LEU A 65 -15.42 20.90 -12.73
N GLN A 66 -16.12 20.06 -11.97
CA GLN A 66 -15.70 18.67 -11.73
C GLN A 66 -15.51 17.92 -13.04
N ARG A 67 -16.48 17.97 -13.95
CA ARG A 67 -16.39 17.27 -15.24
C ARG A 67 -15.20 17.75 -16.07
N HIS A 68 -14.89 19.04 -16.05
CA HIS A 68 -13.71 19.58 -16.73
C HIS A 68 -12.41 19.06 -16.10
N ILE A 69 -12.34 19.00 -14.76
CA ILE A 69 -11.18 18.49 -14.03
C ILE A 69 -10.96 17.00 -14.31
N GLU A 70 -12.03 16.20 -14.31
CA GLU A 70 -11.97 14.78 -14.64
C GLU A 70 -11.45 14.56 -16.07
N GLN A 71 -11.89 15.38 -17.03
CA GLN A 71 -11.37 15.35 -18.41
C GLN A 71 -9.92 15.80 -18.53
N LEU A 72 -9.50 16.79 -17.73
CA LEU A 72 -8.15 17.35 -17.74
C LEU A 72 -7.13 16.39 -17.13
N THR A 73 -7.50 15.72 -16.04
CA THR A 73 -6.58 14.89 -15.24
C THR A 73 -6.70 13.39 -15.53
N GLY A 74 -7.84 12.94 -16.06
CA GLY A 74 -8.18 11.52 -16.19
C GLY A 74 -8.48 10.84 -14.84
N LEU A 75 -8.57 11.60 -13.75
CA LEU A 75 -8.96 11.11 -12.42
C LEU A 75 -10.46 11.28 -12.26
N GLU A 76 -11.16 10.19 -11.94
CA GLU A 76 -12.61 10.18 -11.74
C GLU A 76 -12.95 10.05 -10.26
N SER A 77 -14.15 10.51 -9.86
CA SER A 77 -14.71 10.30 -8.52
C SER A 77 -13.81 10.83 -7.39
N PRO A 78 -13.70 12.17 -7.22
CA PRO A 78 -12.96 12.76 -6.12
C PRO A 78 -13.49 12.22 -4.78
N ARG A 79 -12.57 11.91 -3.86
CA ARG A 79 -12.91 11.44 -2.50
C ARG A 79 -13.61 12.54 -1.70
N ARG A 80 -13.18 13.79 -1.90
CA ARG A 80 -13.71 14.97 -1.24
C ARG A 80 -13.60 16.17 -2.18
N VAL A 81 -14.61 17.04 -2.12
CA VAL A 81 -14.59 18.37 -2.73
C VAL A 81 -14.78 19.36 -1.59
N ASP A 82 -13.83 20.28 -1.43
CA ASP A 82 -13.89 21.36 -0.45
C ASP A 82 -14.09 22.69 -1.18
N VAL A 83 -15.02 23.50 -0.69
CA VAL A 83 -15.40 24.77 -1.32
C VAL A 83 -15.22 25.86 -0.29
N ASP A 84 -14.19 26.68 -0.47
CA ASP A 84 -13.93 27.86 0.34
C ASP A 84 -14.23 29.11 -0.47
N LEU A 85 -15.48 29.59 -0.35
CA LEU A 85 -15.94 30.79 -1.04
C LEU A 85 -15.27 32.08 -0.53
N ALA A 86 -14.72 32.06 0.69
CA ALA A 86 -14.05 33.24 1.26
C ALA A 86 -12.66 33.43 0.68
N LEU A 87 -11.98 32.32 0.35
CA LEU A 87 -10.69 32.31 -0.33
C LEU A 87 -10.81 32.24 -1.86
N GLY A 88 -12.01 31.97 -2.39
CA GLY A 88 -12.21 31.77 -3.83
C GLY A 88 -11.58 30.48 -4.33
N GLU A 89 -11.56 29.44 -3.48
CA GLU A 89 -10.88 28.17 -3.75
C GLU A 89 -11.86 27.01 -3.77
N ILE A 90 -11.70 26.13 -4.75
CA ILE A 90 -12.40 24.84 -4.79
C ILE A 90 -11.39 23.73 -4.97
N THR A 91 -11.20 22.89 -3.96
CA THR A 91 -10.20 21.82 -3.95
C THR A 91 -10.85 20.45 -4.11
N TYR A 92 -10.37 19.68 -5.08
CA TYR A 92 -10.78 18.31 -5.35
C TYR A 92 -9.65 17.35 -4.92
N ASP A 93 -9.92 16.48 -3.93
CA ASP A 93 -9.00 15.43 -3.46
C ASP A 93 -9.27 14.12 -4.21
N PHE A 94 -8.32 13.69 -5.03
CA PHE A 94 -8.40 12.45 -5.78
C PHE A 94 -7.55 11.34 -5.13
N PRO A 95 -8.10 10.13 -4.99
CA PRO A 95 -7.33 8.98 -4.53
C PRO A 95 -6.34 8.52 -5.61
N VAL A 96 -5.03 8.60 -5.33
CA VAL A 96 -3.98 8.10 -6.23
C VAL A 96 -3.15 7.03 -5.52
N PRO A 97 -2.78 5.91 -6.19
CA PRO A 97 -1.93 4.90 -5.57
C PRO A 97 -0.57 5.47 -5.14
N ALA A 98 -0.13 5.11 -3.93
CA ALA A 98 1.15 5.53 -3.34
C ALA A 98 1.41 7.06 -3.40
N GLY A 99 0.35 7.88 -3.33
CA GLY A 99 0.46 9.33 -3.52
C GLY A 99 -0.83 10.09 -3.21
N TYR A 100 -0.90 11.32 -3.69
CA TYR A 100 -2.07 12.18 -3.62
C TYR A 100 -2.19 13.01 -4.91
N ALA A 101 -3.39 13.52 -5.19
CA ALA A 101 -3.60 14.54 -6.18
C ALA A 101 -4.68 15.49 -5.68
N PHE A 102 -4.30 16.76 -5.53
CA PHE A 102 -5.19 17.87 -5.27
C PHE A 102 -5.31 18.71 -6.53
N VAL A 103 -6.54 19.02 -6.91
CA VAL A 103 -6.82 19.99 -7.97
C VAL A 103 -7.54 21.15 -7.32
N THR A 104 -6.89 22.31 -7.22
CA THR A 104 -7.46 23.53 -6.65
C THR A 104 -7.82 24.48 -7.77
N VAL A 105 -9.09 24.86 -7.84
CA VAL A 105 -9.57 25.91 -8.73
C VAL A 105 -9.55 27.21 -7.97
N LEU A 106 -8.72 28.15 -8.43
CA LEU A 106 -8.63 29.52 -7.92
C LEU A 106 -9.54 30.40 -8.77
N THR A 107 -10.69 30.79 -8.22
CA THR A 107 -11.69 31.59 -8.95
C THR A 107 -11.21 33.00 -9.23
N ASP A 108 -10.44 33.58 -8.31
CA ASP A 108 -9.99 34.98 -8.36
C ASP A 108 -8.89 35.19 -9.40
N SER A 109 -7.91 34.28 -9.45
CA SER A 109 -6.80 34.32 -10.40
C SER A 109 -7.12 33.62 -11.73
N GLN A 110 -8.29 32.96 -11.83
CA GLN A 110 -8.70 32.13 -12.98
C GLN A 110 -7.65 31.07 -13.33
N GLN A 111 -7.18 30.36 -12.31
CA GLN A 111 -6.17 29.31 -12.45
C GLN A 111 -6.66 27.98 -11.88
N ILE A 112 -6.15 26.90 -12.43
CA ILE A 112 -6.25 25.56 -11.89
C ILE A 112 -4.83 25.16 -11.47
N GLU A 113 -4.68 24.87 -10.18
CA GLU A 113 -3.46 24.29 -9.63
C GLU A 113 -3.66 22.79 -9.46
N ILE A 114 -2.78 22.00 -10.08
CA ILE A 114 -2.74 20.56 -9.93
C ILE A 114 -1.48 20.23 -9.14
N GLU A 115 -1.66 19.84 -7.89
CA GLU A 115 -0.61 19.33 -7.03
C GLU A 115 -0.74 17.81 -6.95
N TYR A 116 0.24 17.06 -7.42
CA TYR A 116 0.21 15.62 -7.28
C TYR A 116 1.57 15.04 -6.92
N GLN A 117 1.51 13.93 -6.20
CA GLN A 117 2.67 13.18 -5.78
C GLN A 117 2.53 11.74 -6.28
N ARG A 118 3.56 11.22 -6.95
CA ARG A 118 3.61 9.80 -7.34
C ARG A 118 4.63 9.04 -6.51
N GLY A 119 4.19 7.95 -5.88
CA GLY A 119 5.06 7.02 -5.21
C GLY A 119 6.04 6.38 -6.18
N ARG A 120 7.29 6.22 -5.77
CA ARG A 120 8.33 5.55 -6.55
C ARG A 120 8.16 4.03 -6.44
N LEU A 121 8.89 3.26 -7.26
CA LEU A 121 8.80 1.79 -7.29
C LEU A 121 8.83 1.14 -5.90
N LEU A 122 9.69 1.61 -4.99
CA LEU A 122 9.74 1.09 -3.61
C LEU A 122 8.46 1.34 -2.82
N ALA A 123 7.81 2.50 -2.99
CA ALA A 123 6.53 2.79 -2.37
C ALA A 123 5.42 1.89 -2.95
N LEU A 124 5.42 1.67 -4.27
CA LEU A 124 4.50 0.73 -4.92
C LEU A 124 4.68 -0.70 -4.38
N LEU A 125 5.93 -1.18 -4.30
CA LEU A 125 6.23 -2.52 -3.77
C LEU A 125 5.81 -2.66 -2.30
N ASN A 126 6.00 -1.61 -1.49
CA ASN A 126 5.55 -1.58 -0.10
C ASN A 126 4.01 -1.58 0.01
N ASP A 127 3.30 -0.85 -0.86
CA ASP A 127 1.84 -0.87 -0.90
C ASP A 127 1.32 -2.24 -1.34
N LEU A 128 1.95 -2.87 -2.32
CA LEU A 128 1.65 -4.24 -2.74
C LEU A 128 1.93 -5.25 -1.61
N HIS A 129 3.02 -5.12 -0.85
CA HIS A 129 3.28 -5.97 0.33
C HIS A 129 2.16 -5.85 1.36
N LYS A 130 1.66 -4.64 1.60
CA LYS A 130 0.56 -4.38 2.56
C LYS A 130 -0.83 -4.72 2.01
N GLY A 131 -0.96 -5.00 0.71
CA GLY A 131 -2.27 -5.12 0.05
C GLY A 131 -3.04 -3.79 -0.03
N ARG A 132 -2.36 -2.65 0.10
CA ARG A 132 -2.97 -1.32 0.08
C ARG A 132 -3.17 -0.86 -1.38
N HIS A 133 -4.35 -0.32 -1.71
CA HIS A 133 -4.68 0.23 -3.03
C HIS A 133 -4.45 -0.72 -4.23
N SER A 134 -4.42 -2.04 -4.02
CA SER A 134 -4.06 -3.05 -5.03
C SER A 134 -5.23 -3.89 -5.55
N GLY A 135 -6.44 -3.65 -5.05
CA GLY A 135 -7.66 -4.33 -5.48
C GLY A 135 -7.87 -5.71 -4.84
N ALA A 136 -9.09 -6.24 -4.99
CA ALA A 136 -9.52 -7.47 -4.32
C ALA A 136 -8.72 -8.72 -4.74
N SER A 137 -8.37 -8.83 -6.03
CA SER A 137 -7.60 -9.96 -6.56
C SER A 137 -6.22 -10.07 -5.91
N TRP A 138 -5.57 -8.94 -5.65
CA TRP A 138 -4.26 -8.92 -4.99
C TRP A 138 -4.39 -9.28 -3.51
N SER A 139 -5.43 -8.80 -2.82
CA SER A 139 -5.70 -9.21 -1.43
C SER A 139 -5.86 -10.73 -1.31
N TRP A 140 -6.62 -11.35 -2.22
CA TRP A 140 -6.75 -12.81 -2.25
C TRP A 140 -5.43 -13.53 -2.51
N LEU A 141 -4.58 -12.99 -3.40
CA LEU A 141 -3.24 -13.54 -3.63
C LEU A 141 -2.41 -13.56 -2.35
N ILE A 142 -2.45 -12.47 -1.56
CA ILE A 142 -1.78 -12.38 -0.26
C ILE A 142 -2.32 -13.46 0.68
N ASP A 143 -3.63 -13.51 0.90
CA ASP A 143 -4.24 -14.42 1.89
C ASP A 143 -3.99 -15.91 1.55
N ILE A 144 -4.17 -16.28 0.27
CA ILE A 144 -3.90 -17.65 -0.19
C ILE A 144 -2.42 -17.98 -0.02
N SER A 145 -1.52 -17.07 -0.40
CA SER A 145 -0.08 -17.28 -0.25
C SER A 145 0.32 -17.43 1.21
N ALA A 146 -0.24 -16.62 2.12
CA ALA A 146 0.00 -16.70 3.56
C ALA A 146 -0.46 -18.06 4.13
N GLY A 147 -1.65 -18.54 3.75
CA GLY A 147 -2.12 -19.86 4.12
C GLY A 147 -1.19 -20.99 3.65
N LEU A 148 -0.71 -20.90 2.40
CA LEU A 148 0.25 -21.86 1.87
C LEU A 148 1.63 -21.75 2.54
N MET A 149 2.07 -20.55 2.96
CA MET A 149 3.32 -20.37 3.74
C MET A 149 3.21 -21.00 5.12
N VAL A 150 2.05 -20.90 5.79
CA VAL A 150 1.79 -21.61 7.05
C VAL A 150 1.88 -23.12 6.84
N LEU A 151 1.24 -23.65 5.78
CA LEU A 151 1.33 -25.07 5.45
C LEU A 151 2.79 -25.50 5.19
N PHE A 152 3.54 -24.70 4.44
CA PHE A 152 4.96 -24.91 4.19
C PHE A 152 5.79 -24.92 5.50
N ALA A 153 5.55 -23.99 6.42
CA ALA A 153 6.24 -23.94 7.72
C ALA A 153 5.91 -25.15 8.61
N VAL A 154 4.62 -25.51 8.73
CA VAL A 154 4.16 -26.64 9.54
C VAL A 154 4.72 -27.96 9.01
N THR A 155 4.67 -28.17 7.70
CA THR A 155 5.25 -29.37 7.07
C THR A 155 6.76 -29.47 7.31
N GLY A 156 7.47 -28.33 7.32
CA GLY A 156 8.88 -28.26 7.69
C GLY A 156 9.16 -28.76 9.11
N ILE A 157 8.36 -28.34 10.09
CA ILE A 157 8.45 -28.83 11.48
C ILE A 157 8.20 -30.34 11.55
N VAL A 158 7.17 -30.85 10.86
CA VAL A 158 6.85 -32.29 10.88
C VAL A 158 8.01 -33.12 10.29
N ILE A 159 8.64 -32.64 9.22
CA ILE A 159 9.83 -33.30 8.63
C ILE A 159 11.00 -33.28 9.62
N LEU A 160 11.19 -32.18 10.34
CA LEU A 160 12.23 -32.03 11.34
C LEU A 160 12.10 -33.07 12.48
N LEU A 161 10.86 -33.42 12.87
CA LEU A 161 10.60 -34.46 13.86
C LEU A 161 11.05 -35.86 13.42
N GLN A 162 11.14 -36.11 12.11
CA GLN A 162 11.64 -37.38 11.59
C GLN A 162 13.13 -37.60 11.93
N ASN A 163 13.91 -36.53 12.06
CA ASN A 163 15.35 -36.63 12.31
C ASN A 163 15.66 -36.74 13.81
N ALA A 164 15.62 -37.96 14.34
CA ALA A 164 15.83 -38.24 15.77
C ALA A 164 17.14 -37.66 16.34
N LYS A 165 18.21 -37.60 15.54
CA LYS A 165 19.53 -37.11 15.97
C LYS A 165 19.56 -35.62 16.24
N HIS A 166 18.80 -34.83 15.47
CA HIS A 166 18.81 -33.36 15.55
C HIS A 166 17.56 -32.78 16.20
N ARG A 167 16.63 -33.63 16.66
CA ARG A 167 15.33 -33.23 17.19
C ARG A 167 15.40 -32.22 18.34
N ASN A 168 16.33 -32.40 19.29
CA ASN A 168 16.46 -31.48 20.42
C ASN A 168 17.01 -30.12 20.00
N GLN A 169 18.01 -30.10 19.11
CA GLN A 169 18.56 -28.85 18.55
C GLN A 169 17.50 -28.10 17.73
N ALA A 170 16.73 -28.84 16.93
CA ALA A 170 15.60 -28.34 16.19
C ALA A 170 14.55 -27.65 17.07
N TRP A 171 14.09 -28.33 18.13
CA TRP A 171 13.12 -27.75 19.06
C TRP A 171 13.67 -26.54 19.80
N LEU A 172 14.94 -26.57 20.21
CA LEU A 172 15.59 -25.43 20.82
C LEU A 172 15.58 -24.22 19.87
N LEU A 173 15.91 -24.41 18.59
CA LEU A 173 15.90 -23.33 17.60
C LEU A 173 14.50 -22.81 17.31
N VAL A 174 13.49 -23.68 17.25
CA VAL A 174 12.08 -23.25 17.11
C VAL A 174 11.66 -22.41 18.32
N LEU A 175 11.93 -22.88 19.54
CA LEU A 175 11.60 -22.16 20.77
C LEU A 175 12.31 -20.81 20.85
N LEU A 176 13.63 -20.77 20.59
CA LEU A 176 14.39 -19.52 20.58
C LEU A 176 13.88 -18.57 19.50
N GLY A 177 13.61 -19.08 18.29
CA GLY A 177 13.08 -18.31 17.17
C GLY A 177 11.72 -17.69 17.49
N THR A 178 10.82 -18.44 18.14
CA THR A 178 9.51 -17.93 18.58
C THR A 178 9.62 -16.98 19.77
N ALA A 179 10.50 -17.26 20.73
CA ALA A 179 10.66 -16.44 21.93
C ALA A 179 11.32 -15.08 21.62
N THR A 180 12.23 -15.01 20.65
CA THR A 180 12.97 -13.79 20.30
C THR A 180 12.07 -12.58 20.03
N PRO A 181 11.08 -12.60 19.10
CA PRO A 181 10.22 -11.45 18.86
C PRO A 181 9.35 -11.10 20.08
N CYS A 182 8.88 -12.09 20.84
CA CYS A 182 8.13 -11.86 22.08
C CYS A 182 8.98 -11.14 23.13
N LEU A 183 10.20 -11.59 23.38
CA LEU A 183 11.12 -10.98 24.34
C LEU A 183 11.50 -9.57 23.92
N LEU A 184 11.81 -9.35 22.63
CA LEU A 184 12.06 -8.01 22.10
C LEU A 184 10.86 -7.09 22.34
N TYR A 185 9.64 -7.54 22.00
CA TYR A 185 8.42 -6.78 22.27
C TYR A 185 8.26 -6.45 23.76
N LEU A 186 8.48 -7.43 24.65
CA LEU A 186 8.29 -7.23 26.08
C LEU A 186 9.32 -6.26 26.69
N CYS A 187 10.56 -6.28 26.19
CA CYS A 187 11.68 -5.51 26.78
C CYS A 187 11.89 -4.13 26.15
N THR A 188 11.60 -3.95 24.85
CA THR A 188 11.99 -2.74 24.12
C THR A 188 10.82 -1.92 23.58
N VAL A 189 9.64 -2.51 23.41
CA VAL A 189 8.49 -1.77 22.88
C VAL A 189 7.85 -0.94 23.99
N PRO A 190 7.75 0.40 23.83
CA PRO A 190 7.14 1.27 24.83
C PRO A 190 5.70 0.88 25.14
N ARG A 191 5.29 1.00 26.40
CA ARG A 191 3.91 0.79 26.84
C ARG A 191 3.35 2.08 27.39
N LEU A 192 2.07 2.29 27.15
CA LEU A 192 1.31 3.31 27.85
C LEU A 192 1.08 2.79 29.28
N LEU A 193 2.05 3.06 30.16
CA LEU A 193 2.05 3.11 31.63
C LEU A 193 3.51 3.18 32.11
#